data_AF-A0A2E4WDE8-F1
#
_entry.id   AF-A0A2E4WDE8-F1
#
_cell.length_a   1.000
_cell.length_b   1.000
_cell.length_c   1.000
_cell.angle_alpha   90.00
_cell.angle_beta   90.00
_cell.angle_gamma   90.00
#
_symmetry.space_group_name_H-M   'P 1'
#
loop_
_entity.id
_entity.type
_entity.pdbx_description
1 polymer ?
#
loop_
_entity_poly.entity_id
_entity_poly.type
_entity_poly.pdbx_seq_one_letter_code
_entity_poly.pdbx_strand_id
1 'polypeptide(L)'
;MGRNIVKNLLTIMVLYLLLTISQAWSLPVCEGDESNWQNCEGSLRSATETIYTGVFKDGIFEGRNGEKGIKYVGEYKDGTMNGQGTATFDNGYKYVG
;
A
#
# COMPACT_ATOMS: atom_id res chain seq x y z
N MET A 1 -46.92 -8.51 -10.33
CA MET A 1 -46.37 -7.14 -10.32
C MET A 1 -45.13 -6.96 -9.42
N GLY A 2 -44.92 -7.74 -8.35
CA GLY A 2 -43.82 -7.49 -7.38
C GLY A 2 -42.40 -7.98 -7.73
N ARG A 3 -42.24 -8.94 -8.64
CA ARG A 3 -40.93 -9.60 -8.90
C ARG A 3 -39.88 -8.66 -9.53
N ASN A 4 -40.32 -7.68 -10.33
CA ASN A 4 -39.43 -6.72 -11.00
C ASN A 4 -39.04 -5.57 -10.07
N ILE A 5 -39.92 -5.21 -9.13
CA ILE A 5 -39.65 -4.18 -8.12
C ILE A 5 -38.57 -4.67 -7.13
N VAL A 6 -38.67 -5.92 -6.68
CA VAL A 6 -37.65 -6.52 -5.80
C VAL A 6 -36.30 -6.66 -6.51
N LYS A 7 -36.29 -7.02 -7.81
CA LYS A 7 -35.06 -7.07 -8.61
C LYS A 7 -34.43 -5.69 -8.77
N ASN A 8 -35.22 -4.65 -9.06
CA ASN A 8 -34.72 -3.27 -9.14
C ASN A 8 -34.21 -2.76 -7.80
N LEU A 9 -34.87 -3.11 -6.69
CA LEU A 9 -34.42 -2.72 -5.37
C LEU A 9 -33.10 -3.43 -4.98
N LEU A 10 -32.99 -4.71 -5.33
CA LEU A 10 -31.77 -5.50 -5.11
C LEU A 10 -30.60 -4.98 -5.96
N THR A 11 -30.83 -4.64 -7.23
CA THR A 11 -29.79 -4.05 -8.08
C THR A 11 -29.35 -2.67 -7.59
N ILE A 12 -30.27 -1.84 -7.10
CA ILE A 12 -29.93 -0.55 -6.48
C ILE A 12 -29.09 -0.75 -5.20
N MET A 13 -29.45 -1.71 -4.36
CA MET A 13 -28.67 -2.04 -3.16
C MET A 13 -27.26 -2.54 -3.49
N VAL A 14 -27.11 -3.39 -4.51
CA VAL A 14 -25.80 -3.88 -4.98
C VAL A 14 -24.97 -2.74 -5.57
N LEU A 15 -25.56 -1.84 -6.37
CA LEU A 15 -24.88 -0.67 -6.90
C LEU A 15 -24.42 0.28 -5.80
N TYR A 16 -25.23 0.48 -4.76
CA TYR A 16 -24.85 1.27 -3.58
C TYR A 16 -23.69 0.64 -2.81
N LEU A 17 -23.72 -0.69 -2.61
CA LEU A 17 -22.64 -1.41 -1.96
C LEU A 17 -21.31 -1.27 -2.75
N LEU A 18 -21.37 -1.38 -4.08
CA LEU A 18 -20.21 -1.19 -4.97
C LEU A 18 -19.67 0.25 -4.93
N LEU A 19 -20.54 1.25 -4.82
CA LEU A 19 -20.15 2.66 -4.66
C LEU A 19 -19.48 2.96 -3.30
N THR A 20 -19.80 2.19 -2.26
CA THR A 20 -19.13 2.35 -0.94
C THR A 20 -17.74 1.72 -0.89
N ILE A 21 -17.46 0.71 -1.73
CA ILE A 21 -16.14 0.04 -1.78
C ILE A 21 -15.09 0.93 -2.44
N SER A 22 -15.48 1.92 -3.26
CA SER A 22 -14.55 2.79 -3.97
C SER A 22 -13.93 3.91 -3.11
N GLN A 23 -14.35 4.07 -1.85
CA GLN A 23 -13.69 4.97 -0.90
C GLN A 23 -12.48 4.24 -0.31
N ALA A 24 -11.52 3.87 -1.16
CA ALA A 24 -10.24 3.34 -0.71
C ALA A 24 -9.48 4.49 -0.05
N TRP A 25 -9.26 4.39 1.26
CA TRP A 25 -8.54 5.37 2.07
C TRP A 25 -7.05 5.27 1.74
N SER A 26 -6.63 5.84 0.61
CA SER A 26 -5.23 6.06 0.33
C SER A 26 -4.71 7.18 1.23
N LEU A 27 -3.59 6.94 1.91
CA LEU A 27 -2.92 7.98 2.69
C LEU A 27 -2.46 9.12 1.75
N PRO A 28 -2.44 10.37 2.25
CA PRO A 28 -1.89 11.49 1.49
C PRO A 28 -0.40 11.28 1.20
N VAL A 29 0.11 11.95 0.17
CA VAL A 29 1.54 11.99 -0.11
C VAL A 29 2.25 12.74 1.01
N CYS A 30 3.41 12.25 1.44
CA CYS A 30 4.23 12.98 2.40
C CYS A 30 4.79 14.27 1.79
N GLU A 31 4.54 15.41 2.43
CA GLU A 31 5.02 16.74 2.03
C GLU A 31 5.86 17.38 3.14
N GLY A 32 6.81 18.23 2.78
CA GLY A 32 7.68 18.95 3.73
C GLY A 32 8.80 18.10 4.33
N ASP A 33 9.32 18.54 5.47
CA ASP A 33 10.45 17.87 6.15
C ASP A 33 10.11 16.47 6.64
N GLU A 34 11.05 15.54 6.45
CA GLU A 34 10.92 14.12 6.86
C GLU A 34 10.56 13.93 8.34
N SER A 35 10.99 14.85 9.21
CA SER A 35 10.69 14.79 10.65
C SER A 35 9.20 15.03 10.97
N ASN A 36 8.44 15.60 10.04
CA ASN A 36 7.02 15.89 10.18
C ASN A 36 6.12 14.85 9.51
N TRP A 37 6.69 13.86 8.83
CA TRP A 37 5.92 12.87 8.08
C TRP A 37 5.15 11.95 9.03
N GLN A 38 3.83 12.10 8.99
CA GLN A 38 2.88 11.45 9.88
C GLN A 38 1.65 11.07 9.06
N ASN A 39 1.28 9.79 9.09
CA ASN A 39 0.13 9.24 8.37
C ASN A 39 0.14 9.58 6.87
N CYS A 40 1.25 9.33 6.19
CA CYS A 40 1.41 9.62 4.77
C CYS A 40 2.21 8.52 4.05
N GLU A 41 2.10 8.44 2.73
CA GLU A 41 2.94 7.56 1.90
C GLU A 41 3.98 8.40 1.14
N GLY A 42 5.25 8.00 1.20
CA GLY A 42 6.36 8.80 0.68
C GLY A 42 7.58 8.00 0.28
N SER A 43 8.58 8.68 -0.28
CA SER A 43 9.88 8.10 -0.60
C SER A 43 11.02 8.95 -0.03
N LEU A 44 11.93 8.34 0.72
CA LEU A 44 13.07 8.99 1.37
C LEU A 44 14.38 8.43 0.82
N ARG A 45 15.33 9.31 0.48
CA ARG A 45 16.66 8.91 -0.01
C ARG A 45 17.66 9.07 1.14
N SER A 46 18.31 7.98 1.53
CA SER A 46 19.36 7.99 2.55
C SER A 46 20.71 8.45 2.00
N ALA A 47 21.65 8.77 2.89
CA ALA A 47 23.02 9.15 2.59
C ALA A 47 23.80 8.10 1.78
N THR A 48 23.37 6.83 1.80
CA THR A 48 23.95 5.72 1.02
C THR A 48 23.26 5.48 -0.33
N GLU A 49 22.44 6.45 -0.77
CA GLU A 49 21.63 6.43 -2.00
C GLU A 49 20.45 5.44 -2.04
N THR A 50 20.20 4.73 -0.94
CA THR A 50 19.05 3.84 -0.80
C THR A 50 17.74 4.65 -0.78
N ILE A 51 16.74 4.22 -1.57
CA ILE A 51 15.40 4.82 -1.60
C ILE A 51 14.42 3.94 -0.80
N TYR A 52 13.86 4.54 0.23
CA TYR A 52 12.87 3.98 1.15
C TYR A 52 11.48 4.45 0.72
N THR A 53 10.68 3.58 0.12
CA THR A 53 9.29 3.88 -0.25
C THR A 53 8.34 3.13 0.69
N GLY A 54 7.39 3.84 1.30
CA GLY A 54 6.47 3.24 2.25
C GLY A 54 5.62 4.24 3.02
N VAL A 55 4.89 3.71 4.00
CA VAL A 55 4.01 4.48 4.88
C VAL A 55 4.83 5.01 6.05
N PHE A 56 4.59 6.27 6.40
CA PHE A 56 5.13 6.91 7.59
C PHE A 56 3.98 7.17 8.55
N LYS A 57 4.04 6.61 9.74
CA LYS A 57 3.00 6.73 10.76
C LYS A 57 3.63 6.87 12.14
N ASP A 58 3.21 7.89 12.91
CA ASP A 58 3.72 8.14 14.26
C ASP A 58 5.26 8.26 14.33
N GLY A 59 5.88 8.74 13.25
CA GLY A 59 7.35 8.83 13.11
C GLY A 59 8.06 7.51 12.78
N ILE A 60 7.30 6.43 12.56
CA ILE A 60 7.80 5.11 12.19
C ILE A 60 7.64 4.92 10.68
N PHE A 61 8.73 4.54 10.01
CA PHE A 61 8.71 4.13 8.61
C PHE A 61 8.34 2.64 8.52
N GLU A 62 7.16 2.37 7.99
CA GLU A 62 6.69 1.03 7.62
C GLU A 62 6.83 0.88 6.11
N GLY A 63 8.02 0.52 5.64
CA GLY A 63 8.26 0.42 4.20
C GLY A 63 9.10 -0.74 3.73
N ARG A 64 9.11 -0.85 2.39
CA ARG A 64 9.25 -2.09 1.61
C ARG A 64 10.69 -2.48 1.22
N ASN A 65 11.70 -1.74 1.67
CA ASN A 65 13.07 -1.95 1.22
C ASN A 65 14.02 -2.03 2.42
N GLY A 66 14.14 -3.24 2.95
CA GLY A 66 15.32 -3.64 3.70
C GLY A 66 16.37 -4.15 2.72
N GLU A 67 17.52 -3.49 2.70
CA GLU A 67 18.78 -3.95 2.11
C GLU A 67 19.06 -3.63 0.64
N LYS A 68 20.30 -3.20 0.42
CA LYS A 68 20.85 -2.65 -0.82
C LYS A 68 20.68 -3.67 -1.96
N GLY A 69 19.89 -3.29 -2.96
CA GLY A 69 19.74 -4.01 -4.23
C GLY A 69 18.64 -5.05 -4.27
N ILE A 70 17.70 -5.02 -3.32
CA ILE A 70 16.50 -5.84 -3.32
C ILE A 70 15.27 -4.95 -3.13
N LYS A 71 14.35 -4.98 -4.09
CA LYS A 71 13.02 -4.38 -4.01
C LYS A 71 12.02 -5.47 -3.69
N TYR A 72 11.40 -5.48 -2.53
CA TYR A 72 10.36 -6.47 -2.25
C TYR A 72 8.97 -5.82 -2.32
N VAL A 73 8.04 -6.54 -2.94
CA VAL A 73 6.63 -6.18 -3.07
C VAL A 73 5.83 -7.33 -2.48
N GLY A 74 5.67 -7.35 -1.16
CA GLY A 74 4.78 -8.29 -0.47
C GLY A 74 4.30 -7.81 0.88
N GLU A 75 3.77 -8.73 1.67
CA GLU A 75 3.34 -8.51 3.04
C GLU A 75 4.55 -8.25 3.97
N TYR A 76 4.35 -7.36 4.95
CA TYR A 76 5.35 -7.03 5.97
C TYR A 76 4.73 -7.18 7.34
N LYS A 77 5.54 -7.63 8.28
CA LYS A 77 5.21 -7.66 9.70
C LYS A 77 6.42 -7.26 10.51
N ASP A 78 6.24 -6.29 11.42
CA ASP A 78 7.27 -5.81 12.34
C ASP A 78 8.57 -5.35 11.62
N GLY A 79 8.42 -4.73 10.44
CA GLY A 79 9.55 -4.25 9.63
C GLY A 79 10.30 -5.35 8.85
N THR A 80 9.83 -6.60 8.87
CA THR A 80 10.40 -7.72 8.13
C THR A 80 9.45 -8.23 7.05
N MET A 81 10.01 -8.71 5.93
CA MET A 81 9.23 -9.37 4.87
C MET A 81 8.55 -10.60 5.46
N ASN A 82 7.22 -10.64 5.45
CA ASN A 82 6.45 -11.70 6.10
C ASN A 82 5.17 -11.97 5.31
N GLY A 83 5.08 -13.14 4.67
CA GLY A 83 3.93 -13.53 3.86
C GLY A 83 4.22 -13.47 2.37
N GLN A 84 3.15 -13.37 1.56
CA GLN A 84 3.28 -13.44 0.10
C GLN A 84 3.87 -12.16 -0.49
N GLY A 85 4.82 -12.31 -1.41
CA GLY A 85 5.48 -11.19 -2.07
C GLY A 85 6.40 -11.54 -3.21
N THR A 86 6.91 -10.49 -3.85
CA THR A 86 7.88 -10.56 -4.94
C THR A 86 9.12 -9.73 -4.60
N ALA A 87 10.26 -10.37 -4.37
CA ALA A 87 11.56 -9.70 -4.35
C ALA A 87 12.09 -9.53 -5.78
N THR A 88 12.60 -8.35 -6.11
CA THR A 88 13.32 -8.04 -7.35
C THR A 88 14.71 -7.59 -6.98
N PHE A 89 15.72 -8.30 -7.47
CA PHE A 89 17.11 -8.00 -7.24
C PHE A 89 17.65 -7.07 -8.35
N ASP A 90 18.68 -6.28 -8.06
CA ASP A 90 19.29 -5.36 -9.04
C ASP A 90 19.85 -6.05 -10.29
N ASN A 91 20.22 -7.33 -10.15
CA ASN A 91 20.66 -8.20 -11.26
C ASN A 91 19.46 -8.73 -12.10
N GLY A 92 18.25 -8.25 -11.85
CA GLY A 92 17.03 -8.59 -12.60
C GLY A 92 16.33 -9.88 -12.14
N TYR A 93 16.89 -10.58 -11.15
CA TYR A 93 16.26 -11.79 -10.63
C TYR A 93 14.99 -11.44 -9.86
N LYS A 94 14.01 -12.35 -9.89
CA LYS A 94 12.76 -12.23 -9.15
C LYS A 94 12.54 -13.47 -8.30
N TYR A 95 12.19 -13.26 -7.04
CA TYR A 95 11.76 -14.31 -6.13
C TYR A 95 10.30 -14.08 -5.76
N VAL A 96 9.45 -15.09 -5.93
CA VAL A 96 8.04 -15.06 -5.53
C VAL A 96 7.85 -16.10 -4.44
N GLY A 97 7.33 -15.70 -3.29
CA GLY A 97 7.08 -16.57 -2.13
C GLY A 97 6.05 -15.96 -1.21
#